data_AF-Q2USU2-F1
#
_entry.id   AF-Q2USU2-F1
#
_cell.length_a   1.000
_cell.length_b   1.000
_cell.length_c   1.000
_cell.angle_alpha   90.00
_cell.angle_beta   90.00
_cell.angle_gamma   90.00
#
_symmetry.space_group_name_H-M   'P 1'
#
loop_
_entity.id
_entity.type
_entity.pdbx_description
1 polymer ?
#
loop_
_entity_poly.entity_id
_entity_poly.type
_entity_poly.pdbx_seq_one_letter_code
_entity_poly.pdbx_strand_id
1 'polypeptide(L)'
;MDKIAYDGGFVSATRPPSPVSGRTPTAVHAGLATDPLLPSSEETLQLIRRYFYDTGLLFPYIHPPTFFETYHQFKNNAKKVRRTWLGLLNIMLAMAKVTAVSTHAPAETRITESTRYYRQALNLCRGEILRGTTLEVVQYLLLMGQYLQGTQKSVQAWTVHGLAVKAALQLGLHSKDASQAFPPLEREIRKRAWFACVVLDRYTTLYKLSIVVPD
;
A
#
# COMPACT_ATOMS: atom_id res chain seq x y z
N MET A 1 35.73 30.35 -66.48
CA MET A 1 34.42 29.71 -66.19
C MET A 1 34.34 29.54 -64.69
N ASP A 2 33.33 30.19 -64.13
CA ASP A 2 33.23 30.63 -62.76
C ASP A 2 32.97 29.53 -61.73
N LYS A 3 33.35 29.85 -60.50
CA LYS A 3 33.04 29.16 -59.26
C LYS A 3 31.52 29.08 -59.07
N ILE A 4 31.01 27.90 -58.73
CA ILE A 4 29.74 27.77 -58.00
C ILE A 4 30.04 26.98 -56.74
N ALA A 5 30.15 27.72 -55.63
CA ALA A 5 30.14 27.19 -54.28
C ALA A 5 28.71 26.72 -53.96
N TYR A 6 28.56 25.45 -53.56
CA TYR A 6 27.34 24.99 -52.91
C TYR A 6 27.43 25.32 -51.42
N ASP A 7 26.68 26.36 -51.04
CA ASP A 7 26.50 26.84 -49.69
C ASP A 7 25.64 25.84 -48.91
N GLY A 8 26.29 25.04 -48.06
CA GLY A 8 25.65 24.11 -47.14
C GLY A 8 24.99 24.87 -46.00
N GLY A 9 23.80 25.42 -46.25
CA GLY A 9 22.97 26.08 -45.26
C GLY A 9 22.60 25.14 -44.10
N PHE A 10 23.28 25.30 -42.96
CA PHE A 10 22.84 24.76 -41.68
C PHE A 10 21.56 25.49 -41.26
N VAL A 11 20.43 24.80 -41.31
CA VAL A 11 19.18 25.29 -40.71
C VAL A 11 19.35 25.23 -39.18
N SER A 12 19.66 26.39 -38.61
CA SER A 12 19.66 26.64 -37.17
C SER A 12 18.24 26.48 -36.63
N ALA A 13 17.94 25.33 -36.03
CA ALA A 13 16.69 25.13 -35.31
C ALA A 13 16.77 25.90 -33.98
N THR A 14 16.22 27.11 -33.95
CA THR A 14 16.07 27.92 -32.73
C THR A 14 15.12 27.22 -31.76
N ARG A 15 15.69 26.69 -30.66
CA ARG A 15 14.93 26.15 -29.53
C ARG A 15 14.17 27.29 -28.84
N PRO A 16 12.86 27.17 -28.56
CA PRO A 16 12.15 28.20 -27.81
C PRO A 16 12.69 28.28 -26.36
N PRO A 17 12.74 29.49 -25.76
CA PRO A 17 13.22 29.65 -24.39
C PRO A 17 12.26 29.01 -23.39
N SER A 18 12.81 28.30 -22.39
CA SER A 18 12.06 27.77 -21.26
C SER A 18 11.43 28.90 -20.45
N PRO A 19 10.18 28.77 -19.97
CA PRO A 19 9.57 29.80 -19.14
C PRO A 19 10.28 29.88 -17.78
N VAL A 20 10.71 31.09 -17.41
CA VAL A 20 11.22 31.41 -16.09
C VAL A 20 10.04 31.39 -15.11
N SER A 21 9.88 30.30 -14.37
CA SER A 21 8.91 30.25 -13.29
C SER A 21 9.57 30.73 -11.99
N GLY A 22 9.54 32.05 -11.80
CA GLY A 22 9.80 32.67 -10.51
C GLY A 22 8.65 32.35 -9.55
N ARG A 23 8.83 31.34 -8.70
CA ARG A 23 8.09 31.18 -7.45
C ARG A 23 9.04 30.78 -6.36
N THR A 24 9.28 31.72 -5.44
CA THR A 24 9.84 31.47 -4.12
C THR A 24 9.10 30.30 -3.47
N PRO A 25 9.79 29.27 -2.95
CA PRO A 25 9.13 28.30 -2.10
C PRO A 25 8.82 29.03 -0.80
N THR A 26 7.56 29.43 -0.63
CA THR A 26 7.01 29.66 0.70
C THR A 26 7.23 28.37 1.47
N ALA A 27 8.07 28.46 2.50
CA ALA A 27 8.26 27.39 3.46
C ALA A 27 6.90 27.07 4.09
N VAL A 28 6.20 26.09 3.50
CA VAL A 28 5.14 25.38 4.19
C VAL A 28 5.83 24.71 5.36
N HIS A 29 5.72 25.35 6.53
CA HIS A 29 5.95 24.72 7.81
C HIS A 29 5.13 23.43 7.81
N ALA A 30 5.79 22.31 7.52
CA ALA A 30 5.27 20.97 7.72
C ALA A 30 5.18 20.77 9.23
N GLY A 31 4.15 21.38 9.84
CA GLY A 31 3.69 21.01 11.15
C GLY A 31 3.32 19.54 11.08
N LEU A 32 4.10 18.71 11.79
CA LEU A 32 3.75 17.34 12.12
C LEU A 32 2.55 17.37 13.08
N ALA A 33 1.39 17.77 12.58
CA ALA A 33 0.11 17.52 13.22
C ALA A 33 -0.25 16.05 12.95
N THR A 34 0.17 15.19 13.88
CA THR A 34 -0.59 13.97 14.15
C THR A 34 -1.96 14.41 14.69
N ASP A 35 -3.04 13.72 14.32
CA ASP A 35 -4.47 14.05 14.57
C ASP A 35 -5.10 15.12 13.68
N PRO A 36 -5.73 14.68 12.58
CA PRO A 36 -7.17 14.37 12.69
C PRO A 36 -7.63 13.03 12.11
N LEU A 37 -6.73 12.16 11.61
CA LEU A 37 -7.11 11.05 10.72
C LEU A 37 -7.34 9.68 11.38
N LEU A 38 -6.84 9.44 12.59
CA LEU A 38 -7.17 8.23 13.35
C LEU A 38 -8.36 8.50 14.28
N PRO A 39 -9.23 7.52 14.54
CA PRO A 39 -10.33 7.69 15.46
C PRO A 39 -9.84 7.66 16.91
N SER A 40 -10.77 7.68 17.87
CA SER A 40 -10.42 7.47 19.28
C SER A 40 -9.60 6.19 19.47
N SER A 41 -8.82 6.11 20.54
CA SER A 41 -7.97 4.93 20.77
C SER A 41 -8.79 3.67 21.00
N GLU A 42 -9.94 3.82 21.65
CA GLU A 42 -10.89 2.74 21.84
C GLU A 42 -11.45 2.25 20.50
N GLU A 43 -11.95 3.17 19.65
CA GLU A 43 -12.45 2.80 18.33
C GLU A 43 -11.35 2.18 17.45
N THR A 44 -10.13 2.71 17.50
CA THR A 44 -8.99 2.15 16.76
C THR A 44 -8.72 0.71 17.18
N LEU A 45 -8.67 0.43 18.49
CA LEU A 45 -8.47 -0.92 19.01
C LEU A 45 -9.60 -1.86 18.63
N GLN A 46 -10.85 -1.39 18.67
CA GLN A 46 -12.01 -2.18 18.23
C GLN A 46 -11.90 -2.56 16.75
N LEU A 47 -11.50 -1.63 15.88
CA LEU A 47 -11.29 -1.89 14.46
C LEU A 47 -10.11 -2.84 14.21
N ILE A 48 -9.00 -2.71 14.94
CA ILE A 48 -7.87 -3.66 14.87
C ILE A 48 -8.32 -5.06 15.28
N ARG A 49 -9.06 -5.19 16.40
CA ARG A 49 -9.61 -6.49 16.84
C ARG A 49 -10.56 -7.07 15.80
N ARG A 50 -11.43 -6.24 15.22
CA ARG A 50 -12.37 -6.65 14.17
C ARG A 50 -11.64 -7.21 12.96
N TYR A 51 -10.61 -6.52 12.47
CA TYR A 51 -9.77 -7.01 11.38
C TYR A 51 -9.21 -8.40 11.69
N PHE A 52 -8.62 -8.60 12.87
CA PHE A 52 -8.05 -9.90 13.23
C PHE A 52 -9.10 -11.00 13.45
N TYR A 53 -10.35 -10.63 13.74
CA TYR A 53 -11.48 -11.57 13.85
C TYR A 53 -12.09 -11.93 12.48
N ASP A 54 -11.92 -11.10 11.45
CA ASP A 54 -12.45 -11.35 10.10
C ASP A 54 -11.36 -11.66 9.06
N THR A 55 -10.81 -10.64 8.44
CA THR A 55 -9.90 -10.67 7.30
C THR A 55 -8.57 -11.27 7.71
N GLY A 56 -8.07 -10.89 8.89
CA GLY A 56 -6.82 -11.41 9.45
C GLY A 56 -6.88 -12.90 9.79
N LEU A 57 -8.08 -13.43 10.05
CA LEU A 57 -8.28 -14.87 10.24
C LEU A 57 -8.14 -15.62 8.92
N LEU A 58 -8.69 -15.08 7.83
CA LEU A 58 -8.60 -15.65 6.48
C LEU A 58 -7.19 -15.50 5.88
N PHE A 59 -6.49 -14.41 6.21
CA PHE A 59 -5.18 -14.09 5.66
C PHE A 59 -4.17 -13.72 6.77
N PRO A 60 -3.62 -14.73 7.47
CA PRO A 60 -2.86 -14.52 8.72
C PRO A 60 -1.40 -14.11 8.49
N TYR A 61 -1.14 -13.19 7.56
CA TYR A 61 0.20 -12.69 7.24
C TYR A 61 0.65 -11.51 8.12
N ILE A 62 -0.19 -11.04 9.05
CA ILE A 62 0.14 -10.05 10.09
C ILE A 62 0.00 -10.73 11.45
N HIS A 63 1.02 -10.63 12.30
CA HIS A 63 0.99 -11.24 13.63
C HIS A 63 0.30 -10.32 14.65
N PRO A 64 -0.85 -10.73 15.25
CA PRO A 64 -1.63 -9.84 16.10
C PRO A 64 -0.88 -9.31 17.33
N PRO A 65 -0.21 -10.14 18.16
CA PRO A 65 0.50 -9.67 19.35
C PRO A 65 1.51 -8.56 19.04
N THR A 66 2.36 -8.76 18.03
CA THR A 66 3.36 -7.77 17.60
C THR A 66 2.71 -6.49 17.08
N PHE A 67 1.57 -6.61 16.38
CA PHE A 67 0.84 -5.45 15.89
C PHE A 67 0.24 -4.61 17.03
N PHE A 68 -0.39 -5.24 18.01
CA PHE A 68 -0.90 -4.56 19.21
C PHE A 68 0.22 -3.91 20.02
N GLU A 69 1.34 -4.60 20.20
CA GLU A 69 2.51 -4.03 20.88
C GLU A 69 3.01 -2.75 20.16
N THR A 70 3.13 -2.80 18.84
CA THR A 70 3.54 -1.63 18.04
C THR A 70 2.52 -0.49 18.13
N TYR A 71 1.22 -0.81 18.21
CA TYR A 71 0.17 0.19 18.44
C TYR A 71 0.29 0.86 19.82
N HIS A 72 0.57 0.10 20.88
CA HIS A 72 0.82 0.69 22.20
C HIS A 72 2.07 1.56 22.22
N GLN A 73 3.14 1.16 21.51
CA GLN A 73 4.33 1.99 21.33
C GLN A 73 4.02 3.29 20.58
N PHE A 74 3.21 3.22 19.52
CA PHE A 74 2.72 4.39 18.78
C PHE A 74 1.95 5.36 19.68
N LYS A 75 1.04 4.83 20.51
CA LYS A 75 0.25 5.61 21.47
C LYS A 75 1.12 6.36 22.50
N ASN A 76 2.21 5.74 22.94
CA ASN A 76 3.13 6.35 23.90
C ASN A 76 4.10 7.33 23.23
N ASN A 77 4.58 7.02 22.02
CA ASN A 77 5.49 7.89 21.27
C ASN A 77 5.34 7.68 19.76
N ALA A 78 4.56 8.55 19.12
CA ALA A 78 4.27 8.48 17.70
C ALA A 78 5.52 8.55 16.79
N LYS A 79 6.63 9.16 17.24
CA LYS A 79 7.87 9.29 16.45
C LYS A 79 8.66 7.99 16.33
N LYS A 80 8.36 6.97 17.16
CA LYS A 80 9.08 5.68 17.15
C LYS A 80 8.59 4.71 16.08
N VAL A 81 7.51 5.04 15.38
CA VAL A 81 6.87 4.09 14.45
C VAL A 81 7.02 4.56 13.01
N ARG A 82 7.31 3.62 12.12
CA ARG A 82 7.56 3.87 10.70
C ARG A 82 6.29 4.34 10.00
N ARG A 83 6.46 5.18 8.98
CA ARG A 83 5.36 5.64 8.12
C ARG A 83 4.65 4.47 7.42
N THR A 84 5.39 3.46 7.00
CA THR A 84 4.86 2.22 6.40
C THR A 84 3.95 1.47 7.36
N TRP A 85 4.28 1.43 8.64
CA TRP A 85 3.44 0.79 9.66
C TRP A 85 2.15 1.58 9.88
N LEU A 86 2.23 2.91 9.91
CA LEU A 86 1.04 3.76 9.96
C LEU A 86 0.16 3.58 8.73
N GLY A 87 0.76 3.38 7.56
CA GLY A 87 0.03 3.03 6.35
C GLY A 87 -0.66 1.68 6.45
N LEU A 88 0.04 0.66 6.99
CA LEU A 88 -0.53 -0.65 7.28
C LEU A 88 -1.70 -0.58 8.27
N LEU A 89 -1.57 0.20 9.34
CA LEU A 89 -2.66 0.47 10.28
C LEU A 89 -3.85 1.11 9.57
N ASN A 90 -3.64 2.17 8.80
CA ASN A 90 -4.75 2.84 8.12
C ASN A 90 -5.47 1.92 7.14
N ILE A 91 -4.76 1.12 6.33
CA ILE A 91 -5.44 0.19 5.41
C ILE A 91 -6.16 -0.95 6.16
N MET A 92 -5.66 -1.35 7.34
CA MET A 92 -6.36 -2.26 8.25
C MET A 92 -7.67 -1.68 8.77
N LEU A 93 -7.68 -0.40 9.17
CA LEU A 93 -8.90 0.29 9.61
C LEU A 93 -9.91 0.45 8.46
N ALA A 94 -9.43 0.75 7.25
CA ALA A 94 -10.27 0.78 6.06
C ALA A 94 -10.95 -0.57 5.83
N MET A 95 -10.17 -1.65 5.86
CA MET A 95 -10.69 -3.01 5.70
C MET A 95 -11.74 -3.34 6.77
N ALA A 96 -11.43 -3.09 8.06
CA ALA A 96 -12.37 -3.36 9.15
C ALA A 96 -13.70 -2.58 9.01
N LYS A 97 -13.67 -1.34 8.51
CA LYS A 97 -14.88 -0.55 8.26
C LYS A 97 -15.71 -1.12 7.10
N VAL A 98 -15.09 -1.59 6.02
CA VAL A 98 -15.83 -2.14 4.87
C VAL A 98 -16.42 -3.52 5.17
N THR A 99 -15.72 -4.36 5.95
CA THR A 99 -16.18 -5.71 6.36
C THR A 99 -17.09 -5.70 7.59
N ALA A 100 -17.26 -4.54 8.24
CA ALA A 100 -18.17 -4.40 9.36
C ALA A 100 -19.62 -4.65 8.91
N VAL A 101 -20.15 -5.80 9.34
CA VAL A 101 -21.59 -6.05 9.36
C VAL A 101 -22.15 -5.26 10.55
N SER A 102 -22.73 -4.09 10.26
CA SER A 102 -23.38 -3.25 11.27
C SER A 102 -24.85 -3.06 10.89
N THR A 103 -25.72 -3.32 11.85
CA THR A 103 -27.16 -3.03 11.80
C THR A 103 -27.45 -1.53 12.01
N HIS A 104 -26.49 -0.78 12.55
CA HIS A 104 -26.70 0.60 13.01
C HIS A 104 -26.15 1.68 12.08
N ALA A 105 -25.13 1.37 11.28
CA ALA A 105 -24.53 2.33 10.35
C ALA A 105 -24.88 1.96 8.89
N PRO A 106 -25.42 2.88 8.07
CA PRO A 106 -25.65 2.64 6.65
C PRO A 106 -24.36 2.24 5.91
N ALA A 107 -24.48 1.44 4.85
CA ALA A 107 -23.33 0.99 4.06
C ALA A 107 -22.51 2.16 3.49
N GLU A 108 -23.19 3.22 3.04
CA GLU A 108 -22.57 4.42 2.48
C GLU A 108 -21.64 5.15 3.47
N THR A 109 -22.07 5.26 4.74
CA THR A 109 -21.24 5.83 5.81
C THR A 109 -19.97 5.00 6.01
N ARG A 110 -20.10 3.67 6.07
CA ARG A 110 -18.96 2.77 6.23
C ARG A 110 -17.96 2.87 5.07
N ILE A 111 -18.46 2.95 3.83
CA ILE A 111 -17.64 3.13 2.63
C ILE A 111 -16.90 4.48 2.66
N THR A 112 -17.58 5.54 3.10
CA THR A 112 -17.01 6.89 3.20
C THR A 112 -15.88 6.93 4.23
N GLU A 113 -16.11 6.41 5.44
CA GLU A 113 -15.09 6.30 6.49
C GLU A 113 -13.91 5.42 6.05
N SER A 114 -14.21 4.26 5.47
CA SER A 114 -13.21 3.36 4.91
C SER A 114 -12.31 4.05 3.88
N THR A 115 -12.92 4.84 2.98
CA THR A 115 -12.20 5.58 1.94
C THR A 115 -11.25 6.63 2.53
N ARG A 116 -11.60 7.23 3.67
CA ARG A 116 -10.72 8.17 4.39
C ARG A 116 -9.43 7.48 4.84
N TYR A 117 -9.54 6.33 5.49
CA TYR A 117 -8.39 5.56 5.94
C TYR A 117 -7.55 5.04 4.76
N TYR A 118 -8.20 4.56 3.70
CA TYR A 118 -7.51 4.15 2.46
C TYR A 118 -6.66 5.28 1.87
N ARG A 119 -7.21 6.50 1.75
CA ARG A 119 -6.46 7.66 1.22
C ARG A 119 -5.27 8.00 2.12
N GLN A 120 -5.45 7.92 3.42
CA GLN A 120 -4.37 8.18 4.38
C GLN A 120 -3.26 7.14 4.26
N ALA A 121 -3.62 5.86 4.12
CA ALA A 121 -2.67 4.77 3.91
C ALA A 121 -1.81 5.00 2.65
N LEU A 122 -2.44 5.41 1.55
CA LEU A 122 -1.72 5.78 0.31
C LEU A 122 -0.74 6.94 0.53
N ASN A 123 -1.18 8.02 1.18
CA ASN A 123 -0.34 9.18 1.42
C ASN A 123 0.88 8.86 2.29
N LEU A 124 0.71 7.97 3.27
CA LEU A 124 1.80 7.54 4.16
C LEU A 124 2.85 6.70 3.42
N CYS A 125 2.42 5.79 2.55
CA CYS A 125 3.29 4.81 1.89
C CYS A 125 3.80 5.22 0.49
N ARG A 126 3.23 6.25 -0.16
CA ARG A 126 3.57 6.61 -1.56
C ARG A 126 5.07 6.77 -1.82
N GLY A 127 5.78 7.44 -0.91
CA GLY A 127 7.23 7.62 -1.01
C GLY A 127 8.05 6.43 -0.51
N GLU A 128 7.51 5.65 0.42
CA GLU A 128 8.24 4.56 1.09
C GLU A 128 8.36 3.33 0.18
N ILE A 129 7.33 3.01 -0.60
CA ILE A 129 7.34 1.88 -1.55
C ILE A 129 8.46 2.03 -2.58
N LEU A 130 8.87 3.25 -2.91
CA LEU A 130 9.95 3.55 -3.87
C LEU A 130 11.35 3.54 -3.24
N ARG A 131 11.47 3.66 -1.91
CA ARG A 131 12.75 3.79 -1.21
C ARG A 131 13.39 2.45 -0.88
N GLY A 132 12.58 1.39 -0.82
CA GLY A 132 13.06 0.05 -0.53
C GLY A 132 11.92 -0.86 -0.10
N THR A 133 12.18 -2.16 -0.17
CA THR A 133 11.20 -3.16 0.15
C THR A 133 11.45 -3.71 1.56
N THR A 134 10.40 -3.82 2.36
CA THR A 134 10.41 -4.48 3.68
C THR A 134 9.22 -5.43 3.80
N LEU A 135 9.27 -6.36 4.77
CA LEU A 135 8.14 -7.27 5.02
C LEU A 135 6.83 -6.49 5.28
N GLU A 136 6.93 -5.37 5.98
CA GLU A 136 5.80 -4.47 6.25
C GLU A 136 5.23 -3.86 4.97
N VAL A 137 6.07 -3.49 4.01
CA VAL A 137 5.62 -3.03 2.68
C VAL A 137 4.88 -4.14 1.94
N VAL A 138 5.34 -5.38 2.00
CA VAL A 138 4.63 -6.54 1.42
C VAL A 138 3.25 -6.71 2.07
N GLN A 139 3.18 -6.69 3.40
CA GLN A 139 1.92 -6.81 4.15
C GLN A 139 0.95 -5.67 3.81
N TYR A 140 1.46 -4.44 3.71
CA TYR A 140 0.67 -3.27 3.29
C TYR A 140 0.13 -3.43 1.87
N LEU A 141 0.96 -3.83 0.92
CA LEU A 141 0.53 -4.02 -0.47
C LEU A 141 -0.48 -5.15 -0.60
N LEU A 142 -0.30 -6.26 0.13
CA LEU A 142 -1.28 -7.36 0.18
C LEU A 142 -2.64 -6.87 0.67
N LEU A 143 -2.68 -6.16 1.81
CA LEU A 143 -3.92 -5.67 2.40
C LEU A 143 -4.57 -4.59 1.54
N MET A 144 -3.76 -3.73 0.90
CA MET A 144 -4.21 -2.73 -0.05
C MET A 144 -4.83 -3.37 -1.30
N GLY A 145 -4.21 -4.42 -1.84
CA GLY A 145 -4.73 -5.18 -2.97
C GLY A 145 -6.08 -5.82 -2.62
N GLN A 146 -6.19 -6.45 -1.46
CA GLN A 146 -7.45 -7.03 -0.97
C GLN A 146 -8.54 -5.98 -0.80
N TYR A 147 -8.19 -4.80 -0.25
CA TYR A 147 -9.15 -3.70 -0.11
C TYR A 147 -9.68 -3.27 -1.47
N LEU A 148 -8.79 -3.09 -2.45
CA LEU A 148 -9.16 -2.67 -3.80
C LEU A 148 -9.98 -3.72 -4.55
N GLN A 149 -9.75 -5.02 -4.32
CA GLN A 149 -10.55 -6.11 -4.88
C GLN A 149 -12.02 -6.02 -4.46
N GLY A 150 -12.30 -5.58 -3.23
CA GLY A 150 -13.67 -5.33 -2.74
C GLY A 150 -14.33 -4.06 -3.30
N THR A 151 -13.68 -3.35 -4.23
CA THR A 151 -14.17 -2.09 -4.81
C THR A 151 -14.19 -2.15 -6.34
N GLN A 152 -14.73 -1.12 -6.99
CA GLN A 152 -14.74 -0.96 -8.46
C GLN A 152 -13.36 -0.63 -9.07
N LYS A 153 -12.25 -0.97 -8.39
CA LYS A 153 -10.87 -0.62 -8.77
C LYS A 153 -10.02 -1.85 -9.05
N SER A 154 -10.59 -2.82 -9.76
CA SER A 154 -9.95 -4.11 -10.06
C SER A 154 -8.55 -3.96 -10.69
N VAL A 155 -8.39 -3.08 -11.69
CA VAL A 155 -7.08 -2.83 -12.33
C VAL A 155 -6.04 -2.35 -11.32
N GLN A 156 -6.39 -1.42 -10.43
CA GLN A 156 -5.47 -0.95 -9.39
C GLN A 156 -5.13 -2.06 -8.40
N ALA A 157 -6.11 -2.89 -8.04
CA ALA A 157 -5.89 -4.05 -7.18
C ALA A 157 -4.82 -4.98 -7.76
N TRP A 158 -4.89 -5.27 -9.06
CA TRP A 158 -3.90 -6.07 -9.78
C TRP A 158 -2.52 -5.43 -9.82
N THR A 159 -2.44 -4.12 -10.09
CA THR A 159 -1.16 -3.40 -10.07
C THR A 159 -0.52 -3.49 -8.70
N VAL A 160 -1.29 -3.26 -7.62
CA VAL A 160 -0.81 -3.36 -6.24
C VAL A 160 -0.38 -4.79 -5.90
N HIS A 161 -1.12 -5.80 -6.36
CA HIS A 161 -0.75 -7.20 -6.17
C HIS A 161 0.59 -7.53 -6.84
N GLY A 162 0.79 -7.11 -8.10
CA GLY A 162 2.05 -7.30 -8.80
C GLY A 162 3.24 -6.64 -8.07
N LEU A 163 3.02 -5.46 -7.47
CA LEU A 163 4.02 -4.83 -6.61
C LEU A 163 4.31 -5.66 -5.35
N ALA A 164 3.29 -6.25 -4.71
CA ALA A 164 3.46 -7.12 -3.54
C ALA A 164 4.31 -8.36 -3.88
N VAL A 165 4.04 -9.00 -5.02
CA VAL A 165 4.80 -10.17 -5.50
C VAL A 165 6.24 -9.79 -5.78
N LYS A 166 6.47 -8.69 -6.54
CA LYS A 166 7.82 -8.20 -6.83
C LYS A 166 8.60 -7.90 -5.54
N ALA A 167 7.95 -7.24 -4.58
CA ALA A 167 8.52 -6.95 -3.28
C ALA A 167 8.87 -8.22 -2.49
N ALA A 168 7.97 -9.20 -2.45
CA ALA A 168 8.19 -10.49 -1.77
C ALA A 168 9.36 -11.28 -2.40
N LEU A 169 9.49 -11.25 -3.73
CA LEU A 169 10.60 -11.87 -4.44
C LEU A 169 11.93 -11.18 -4.11
N GLN A 170 11.97 -9.84 -4.14
CA GLN A 170 13.16 -9.05 -3.78
C GLN A 170 13.66 -9.35 -2.35
N LEU A 171 12.75 -9.62 -1.42
CA LEU A 171 13.08 -9.98 -0.03
C LEU A 171 13.43 -11.46 0.17
N GLY A 172 13.30 -12.29 -0.87
CA GLY A 172 13.51 -13.72 -0.75
C GLY A 172 12.44 -14.46 0.06
N LEU A 173 11.21 -13.94 0.18
CA LEU A 173 10.16 -14.57 0.99
C LEU A 173 9.75 -15.97 0.47
N HIS A 174 10.02 -16.23 -0.81
CA HIS A 174 9.81 -17.52 -1.48
C HIS A 174 10.88 -18.56 -1.13
N SER A 175 12.06 -18.12 -0.66
CA SER A 175 13.19 -19.00 -0.36
C SER A 175 13.20 -19.39 1.11
N LYS A 176 13.14 -20.70 1.37
CA LYS A 176 13.30 -21.26 2.71
C LYS A 176 14.67 -20.94 3.29
N ASP A 177 15.70 -21.00 2.46
CA ASP A 177 17.08 -20.75 2.86
C ASP A 177 17.30 -19.28 3.22
N ALA A 178 16.78 -18.35 2.42
CA ALA A 178 16.83 -16.92 2.73
C ALA A 178 16.08 -16.60 4.04
N SER A 179 15.02 -17.36 4.35
CA SER A 179 14.27 -17.19 5.60
C SER A 179 15.03 -17.68 6.83
N GLN A 180 16.01 -18.59 6.71
CA GLN A 180 16.74 -19.11 7.89
C GLN A 180 17.54 -18.03 8.64
N ALA A 181 17.86 -16.92 7.98
CA ALA A 181 18.53 -15.77 8.59
C ALA A 181 17.67 -15.02 9.63
N PHE A 182 16.38 -15.33 9.75
CA PHE A 182 15.44 -14.62 10.62
C PHE A 182 14.97 -15.48 11.82
N PRO A 183 14.54 -14.83 12.93
CA PRO A 183 13.95 -15.52 14.07
C PRO A 183 12.70 -16.33 13.70
N PRO A 184 12.36 -17.40 14.44
CA PRO A 184 11.25 -18.30 14.11
C PRO A 184 9.92 -17.61 13.81
N LEU A 185 9.54 -16.62 14.61
CA LEU A 185 8.31 -15.86 14.40
C LEU A 185 8.33 -15.11 13.06
N GLU A 186 9.41 -14.40 12.77
CA GLU A 186 9.52 -13.65 11.51
C GLU A 186 9.54 -14.59 10.30
N ARG A 187 10.16 -15.78 10.41
CA ARG A 187 10.11 -16.81 9.35
C ARG A 187 8.69 -17.23 9.03
N GLU A 188 7.87 -17.48 10.04
CA GLU A 188 6.48 -17.86 9.83
C GLU A 188 5.67 -16.71 9.21
N ILE A 189 5.89 -15.46 9.63
CA ILE A 189 5.23 -14.30 9.01
C ILE A 189 5.64 -14.14 7.54
N ARG A 190 6.95 -14.25 7.24
CA ARG A 190 7.50 -14.19 5.87
C ARG A 190 6.89 -15.27 4.97
N LYS A 191 6.84 -16.51 5.48
CA LYS A 191 6.21 -17.65 4.81
C LYS A 191 4.73 -17.37 4.54
N ARG A 192 3.96 -16.90 5.53
CA ARG A 192 2.53 -16.59 5.38
C ARG A 192 2.28 -15.44 4.40
N ALA A 193 3.12 -14.41 4.41
CA ALA A 193 3.05 -13.32 3.44
C ALA A 193 3.32 -13.81 2.01
N TRP A 194 4.31 -14.70 1.82
CA TRP A 194 4.54 -15.34 0.52
C TRP A 194 3.34 -16.18 0.07
N PHE A 195 2.78 -17.00 0.95
CA PHE A 195 1.58 -17.78 0.62
C PHE A 195 0.38 -16.88 0.30
N ALA A 196 0.22 -15.75 0.98
CA ALA A 196 -0.82 -14.78 0.65
C ALA A 196 -0.65 -14.20 -0.78
N CYS A 197 0.59 -13.93 -1.22
CA CYS A 197 0.87 -13.58 -2.61
C CYS A 197 0.38 -14.69 -3.57
N VAL A 198 0.74 -15.95 -3.31
CA VAL A 198 0.37 -17.08 -4.17
C VAL A 198 -1.15 -17.31 -4.20
N VAL A 199 -1.81 -17.22 -3.05
CA VAL A 199 -3.25 -17.48 -2.91
C VAL A 199 -4.08 -16.40 -3.62
N LEU A 200 -3.72 -15.12 -3.46
CA LEU A 200 -4.42 -14.02 -4.14
C LEU A 200 -4.26 -14.08 -5.67
N ASP A 201 -3.15 -14.61 -6.18
CA ASP A 201 -2.95 -14.86 -7.60
C ASP A 201 -3.94 -15.94 -8.12
N ARG A 202 -4.04 -17.06 -7.39
CA ARG A 202 -4.87 -18.22 -7.77
C ARG A 202 -6.37 -17.95 -7.79
N TYR A 203 -6.91 -17.25 -6.78
CA TYR A 203 -8.33 -16.90 -6.77
C TYR A 203 -8.70 -16.08 -8.00
N THR A 204 -7.80 -15.21 -8.44
CA THR A 204 -8.10 -14.26 -9.48
C THR A 204 -7.86 -14.81 -10.90
N THR A 205 -7.00 -15.82 -11.07
CA THR A 205 -6.94 -16.60 -12.32
C THR A 205 -8.24 -17.37 -12.59
N LEU A 206 -8.86 -17.94 -11.54
CA LEU A 206 -10.13 -18.67 -11.67
C LEU A 206 -11.26 -17.73 -12.12
N TYR A 207 -11.39 -16.54 -11.54
CA TYR A 207 -12.40 -15.56 -11.96
C TYR A 207 -12.18 -15.03 -13.39
N LYS A 208 -10.93 -14.93 -13.86
CA LYS A 208 -10.63 -14.56 -15.26
C LYS A 208 -11.01 -15.67 -16.24
N LEU A 209 -10.81 -16.93 -15.88
CA LEU A 209 -11.22 -18.08 -16.71
C LEU A 209 -12.75 -18.15 -16.85
N SER A 210 -13.50 -17.85 -15.79
CA SER A 210 -14.98 -17.83 -15.83
C SER A 210 -15.57 -16.72 -16.71
N ILE A 211 -14.82 -15.66 -17.02
CA ILE A 211 -15.27 -14.55 -17.89
C ILE A 211 -14.91 -14.81 -19.37
N VAL A 212 -13.94 -15.68 -19.63
CA VAL A 212 -13.41 -15.97 -20.98
C VAL A 212 -14.01 -17.24 -21.59
N VAL A 213 -14.76 -18.02 -20.82
CA VAL A 213 -15.57 -19.13 -21.34
C VAL A 213 -17.03 -18.67 -21.36
N PRO A 214 -17.57 -18.18 -22.50
CA PRO A 214 -19.00 -18.18 -22.70
C PRO A 214 -19.47 -19.64 -22.81
N ASP A 215 -20.61 -19.94 -22.18
CA ASP A 215 -21.35 -21.19 -22.40
C ASP A 215 -21.68 -21.44 -23.88
#